data_AF-A0A3C1SCB0-F1
#
_entry.id   AF-A0A3C1SCB0-F1
#
_cell.length_a   1.000
_cell.length_b   1.000
_cell.length_c   1.000
_cell.angle_alpha   90.00
_cell.angle_beta   90.00
_cell.angle_gamma   90.00
#
_symmetry.space_group_name_H-M   'P 1'
#
loop_
_entity.id
_entity.type
_entity.pdbx_description
1 polymer ?
#
loop_
_entity_poly.entity_id
_entity_poly.type
_entity_poly.pdbx_seq_one_letter_code
_entity_poly.pdbx_strand_id
1 'polypeptide(L)'
;MKSKFSADTPLKCLNRMAEAILKRNEIRFRDEIQYFWNKGWKIYEIPDPEDTDSLKYALKACIAERMKELWNMPPKNRSEILPVWCNQVSGYPPGFSVIEESYRKYFRSDDASPVFEKRNIFAPKDFMFFV
;
A
#
# COMPACT_ATOMS: atom_id res chain seq x y z
N MET A 1 -18.55 -16.32 28.06
CA MET A 1 -17.51 -15.94 27.08
C MET A 1 -18.13 -15.00 26.06
N LYS A 2 -17.82 -13.70 26.08
CA LYS A 2 -18.22 -12.77 25.01
C LYS A 2 -17.23 -12.94 23.85
N SER A 3 -17.75 -13.28 22.67
CA SER A 3 -16.96 -13.41 21.45
C SER A 3 -16.23 -12.10 21.15
N LYS A 4 -14.90 -12.15 21.05
CA LYS A 4 -14.02 -11.00 20.86
C LYS A 4 -13.82 -10.72 19.36
N PHE A 5 -14.89 -10.56 18.60
CA PHE A 5 -14.79 -9.99 17.25
C PHE A 5 -14.57 -8.49 17.41
N SER A 6 -13.32 -8.06 17.61
CA SER A 6 -12.99 -6.64 17.45
C SER A 6 -13.38 -6.24 16.02
N ALA A 7 -14.13 -5.15 15.84
CA ALA A 7 -14.41 -4.62 14.52
C ALA A 7 -13.11 -4.47 13.72
N ASP A 8 -13.16 -4.81 12.43
CA ASP A 8 -12.03 -4.60 11.54
C ASP A 8 -11.84 -3.09 11.30
N THR A 9 -10.61 -2.67 11.03
CA THR A 9 -10.25 -1.26 10.89
C THR A 9 -9.44 -1.03 9.62
N PRO A 10 -9.41 0.20 9.08
CA PRO A 10 -8.59 0.51 7.92
C PRO A 10 -7.10 0.20 8.14
N LEU A 11 -6.57 0.44 9.37
CA LEU A 11 -5.21 0.07 9.73
C LEU A 11 -4.97 -1.46 9.69
N LYS A 12 -5.89 -2.27 10.24
CA LYS A 12 -5.75 -3.74 10.18
C LYS A 12 -5.77 -4.25 8.75
N CYS A 13 -6.59 -3.67 7.88
CA CYS A 13 -6.62 -4.00 6.46
C CYS A 13 -5.32 -3.60 5.77
N LEU A 14 -4.79 -2.40 6.03
CA LEU A 14 -3.50 -1.96 5.51
C LEU A 14 -2.33 -2.85 5.96
N ASN A 15 -2.38 -3.35 7.21
CA ASN A 15 -1.41 -4.34 7.70
C ASN A 15 -1.43 -5.62 6.85
N ARG A 16 -2.62 -6.13 6.54
CA ARG A 16 -2.79 -7.34 5.73
C ARG A 16 -2.35 -7.12 4.28
N MET A 17 -2.57 -5.92 3.73
CA MET A 17 -2.05 -5.54 2.41
C MET A 17 -0.52 -5.60 2.38
N ALA A 18 0.15 -4.95 3.33
CA ALA A 18 1.61 -4.96 3.40
C ALA A 18 2.17 -6.38 3.61
N GLU A 19 1.54 -7.17 4.47
CA GLU A 19 1.91 -8.59 4.66
C GLU A 19 1.71 -9.44 3.41
N ALA A 20 0.66 -9.17 2.63
CA ALA A 20 0.42 -9.85 1.37
C ALA A 20 1.52 -9.55 0.34
N ILE A 21 2.00 -8.29 0.25
CA ILE A 21 3.15 -7.93 -0.59
C ILE A 21 4.42 -8.68 -0.14
N LEU A 22 4.73 -8.66 1.17
CA LEU A 22 5.90 -9.35 1.73
C LEU A 22 5.86 -10.87 1.45
N LYS A 23 4.67 -11.46 1.45
CA LYS A 23 4.43 -12.88 1.16
C LYS A 23 4.24 -13.20 -0.32
N ARG A 24 4.39 -12.22 -1.23
CA ARG A 24 4.14 -12.37 -2.67
C ARG A 24 2.74 -12.89 -3.01
N ASN A 25 1.76 -12.63 -2.13
CA ASN A 25 0.39 -13.10 -2.29
C ASN A 25 -0.46 -12.02 -2.96
N GLU A 26 -0.38 -11.96 -4.29
CA GLU A 26 -1.08 -10.95 -5.09
C GLU A 26 -2.60 -11.05 -4.96
N ILE A 27 -3.15 -12.27 -4.91
CA ILE A 27 -4.60 -12.49 -4.76
C ILE A 27 -5.08 -11.88 -3.45
N ARG A 28 -4.40 -12.19 -2.33
CA ARG A 28 -4.76 -11.63 -1.03
C ARG A 28 -4.62 -10.12 -1.00
N PHE A 29 -3.57 -9.58 -1.62
CA PHE A 29 -3.37 -8.14 -1.69
C PHE A 29 -4.54 -7.44 -2.41
N ARG A 30 -4.96 -7.96 -3.57
CA ARG A 30 -6.12 -7.45 -4.32
C ARG A 30 -7.41 -7.54 -3.52
N ASP A 31 -7.66 -8.66 -2.85
CA ASP A 31 -8.83 -8.86 -1.99
C ASP A 31 -8.92 -7.81 -0.87
N GLU A 32 -7.80 -7.50 -0.23
CA GLU A 32 -7.75 -6.47 0.83
C GLU A 32 -8.01 -5.06 0.29
N ILE A 33 -7.48 -4.70 -0.89
CA ILE A 33 -7.76 -3.39 -1.50
C ILE A 33 -9.26 -3.27 -1.83
N GLN A 34 -9.86 -4.31 -2.43
CA GLN A 34 -11.28 -4.33 -2.73
C GLN A 34 -12.13 -4.29 -1.45
N TYR A 35 -11.69 -4.99 -0.40
CA TYR A 35 -12.36 -4.96 0.90
C TYR A 35 -12.33 -3.57 1.52
N PHE A 36 -11.17 -2.89 1.53
CA PHE A 36 -11.04 -1.51 2.00
C PHE A 36 -12.00 -0.58 1.25
N TRP A 37 -12.03 -0.69 -0.08
CA TRP A 37 -12.93 0.08 -0.93
C TRP A 37 -14.41 -0.15 -0.57
N ASN A 38 -14.81 -1.42 -0.47
CA ASN A 38 -16.20 -1.82 -0.18
C ASN A 38 -16.67 -1.39 1.22
N LYS A 39 -15.74 -1.27 2.18
CA LYS A 39 -16.03 -0.73 3.50
C LYS A 39 -16.26 0.77 3.50
N GLY A 40 -15.90 1.47 2.41
CA GLY A 40 -16.06 2.91 2.31
C GLY A 40 -15.14 3.70 3.24
N TRP A 41 -14.12 3.04 3.82
CA TRP A 41 -13.12 3.69 4.65
C TRP A 41 -12.36 4.75 3.87
N LYS A 42 -11.98 5.82 4.57
CA LYS A 42 -11.20 6.91 3.99
C LYS A 42 -9.72 6.71 4.29
N ILE A 43 -8.88 7.09 3.34
CA ILE A 43 -7.43 6.94 3.51
C ILE A 43 -6.95 7.81 4.68
N TYR A 44 -7.50 9.02 4.85
CA TYR A 44 -7.14 9.93 5.95
C TYR A 44 -7.47 9.39 7.35
N GLU A 45 -8.37 8.40 7.45
CA GLU A 45 -8.78 7.78 8.72
C GLU A 45 -7.82 6.69 9.19
N ILE A 46 -6.79 6.35 8.40
CA ILE A 46 -5.77 5.38 8.79
C ILE A 46 -4.87 6.04 9.87
N PRO A 47 -4.93 5.62 11.14
CA PRO A 47 -4.03 6.12 12.17
C PRO A 47 -2.58 5.71 11.84
N ASP A 48 -1.62 6.44 12.40
CA ASP A 48 -0.22 6.08 12.31
C ASP A 48 0.00 4.66 12.88
N PRO A 49 0.58 3.72 12.10
CA PRO A 49 0.85 2.37 12.59
C PRO A 49 1.98 2.30 13.62
N GLU A 50 2.86 3.31 13.71
CA GLU A 50 4.06 3.32 14.56
C GLU A 50 4.90 2.02 14.42
N ASP A 51 5.03 1.49 13.20
CA ASP A 51 5.76 0.24 12.96
C ASP A 51 7.26 0.39 13.27
N THR A 52 7.80 -0.56 14.05
CA THR A 52 9.24 -0.67 14.28
C THR A 52 10.00 -1.27 13.08
N ASP A 53 9.30 -2.02 12.23
CA ASP A 53 9.84 -2.54 10.97
C ASP A 53 9.75 -1.46 9.88
N SER A 54 10.90 -0.86 9.56
CA SER A 54 11.03 0.19 8.55
C SER A 54 10.52 -0.20 7.16
N LEU A 55 10.69 -1.45 6.71
CA LEU A 55 10.17 -1.90 5.42
C LEU A 55 8.64 -1.96 5.46
N LYS A 56 8.10 -2.54 6.52
CA LYS A 56 6.64 -2.63 6.70
C LYS A 56 6.02 -1.23 6.76
N TYR A 57 6.66 -0.29 7.47
CA TYR A 57 6.18 1.09 7.56
C TYR A 57 6.20 1.78 6.20
N ALA A 58 7.31 1.66 5.46
CA ALA A 58 7.47 2.21 4.12
C ALA A 58 6.44 1.63 3.13
N LEU A 59 6.20 0.31 3.15
CA LEU A 59 5.19 -0.33 2.31
C LEU A 59 3.80 0.22 2.58
N LYS A 60 3.40 0.38 3.85
CA LYS A 60 2.08 0.92 4.20
C LYS A 60 1.90 2.36 3.70
N ALA A 61 2.93 3.20 3.85
CA ALA A 61 2.91 4.56 3.30
C ALA A 61 2.75 4.54 1.77
N CYS A 62 3.53 3.71 1.08
CA CYS A 62 3.43 3.57 -0.39
C CYS A 62 2.06 3.06 -0.85
N ILE A 63 1.48 2.08 -0.17
CA ILE A 63 0.14 1.55 -0.49
C ILE A 63 -0.92 2.65 -0.30
N ALA A 64 -0.90 3.37 0.83
CA ALA A 64 -1.84 4.46 1.10
C ALA A 64 -1.75 5.58 0.05
N GLU A 65 -0.53 5.99 -0.29
CA GLU A 65 -0.28 6.96 -1.36
C GLU A 65 -0.77 6.48 -2.72
N ARG A 66 -0.51 5.22 -3.06
CA ARG A 66 -0.91 4.66 -4.34
C ARG A 66 -2.43 4.53 -4.46
N MET A 67 -3.12 4.13 -3.38
CA MET A 67 -4.58 4.14 -3.33
C MET A 67 -5.11 5.56 -3.56
N LYS A 68 -4.53 6.58 -2.91
CA LYS A 68 -4.95 7.98 -3.07
C LYS A 68 -4.74 8.49 -4.49
N GLU A 69 -3.61 8.17 -5.14
CA GLU A 69 -3.39 8.49 -6.55
C GLU A 69 -4.47 7.87 -7.44
N LEU A 70 -4.65 6.55 -7.36
CA LEU A 70 -5.56 5.82 -8.24
C LEU A 70 -7.03 6.18 -8.01
N TRP A 71 -7.44 6.39 -6.76
CA TRP A 71 -8.83 6.66 -6.42
C TRP A 71 -9.23 8.10 -6.72
N ASN A 72 -8.28 9.03 -6.76
CA ASN A 72 -8.56 10.41 -7.17
C ASN A 72 -8.52 10.59 -8.70
N MET A 73 -7.99 9.62 -9.45
CA MET A 73 -8.02 9.62 -10.92
C MET A 73 -9.39 9.13 -11.48
N PRO A 74 -9.72 9.47 -12.73
CA PRO A 74 -10.88 8.88 -13.42
C PRO A 74 -10.77 7.34 -13.52
N PRO A 75 -11.90 6.61 -13.46
CA PRO A 75 -13.27 7.10 -13.32
C PRO A 75 -13.69 7.33 -11.85
N LYS A 76 -12.84 6.99 -10.88
CA LYS A 76 -13.19 6.99 -9.46
C LYS A 76 -13.43 8.41 -8.94
N ASN A 77 -12.59 9.37 -9.36
CA ASN A 77 -12.71 10.79 -9.04
C ASN A 77 -13.03 11.08 -7.56
N ARG A 78 -12.47 10.28 -6.64
CA ARG A 78 -12.62 10.54 -5.21
C ARG A 78 -11.78 11.77 -4.82
N SER A 79 -12.03 12.26 -3.61
CA SER A 79 -11.24 13.32 -2.98
C SER A 79 -10.53 12.76 -1.74
N GLU A 80 -9.83 11.64 -1.92
CA GLU A 80 -9.07 11.03 -0.83
C GLU A 80 -7.86 11.90 -0.46
N ILE A 81 -7.60 11.95 0.85
CA ILE A 81 -6.53 12.73 1.46
C ILE A 81 -5.61 11.74 2.17
N LEU A 82 -4.30 12.01 2.14
CA LEU A 82 -3.31 11.19 2.83
C LEU A 82 -3.22 11.57 4.32
N PRO A 83 -3.07 10.59 5.22
CA PRO A 83 -2.61 10.84 6.57
C PRO A 83 -1.26 11.55 6.58
N VAL A 84 -1.04 12.41 7.58
CA VAL A 84 0.20 13.18 7.75
C VAL A 84 1.42 12.26 7.90
N TRP A 85 1.25 11.13 8.61
CA TRP A 85 2.33 10.19 8.88
C TRP A 85 2.96 9.64 7.60
N CYS A 86 2.20 9.48 6.51
CA CYS A 86 2.73 9.00 5.24
C CYS A 86 3.89 9.86 4.75
N ASN A 87 3.82 11.19 4.91
CA ASN A 87 4.87 12.11 4.46
C ASN A 87 6.14 12.07 5.34
N GLN A 88 6.06 11.47 6.52
CA GLN A 88 7.16 11.40 7.48
C GLN A 88 7.97 10.11 7.34
N VAL A 89 7.45 9.11 6.61
CA VAL A 89 8.12 7.82 6.45
C VAL A 89 9.31 7.93 5.51
N SER A 90 10.51 7.72 6.06
CA SER A 90 11.77 7.66 5.34
C SER A 90 11.85 6.47 4.36
N GLY A 91 12.86 6.48 3.49
CA GLY A 91 13.14 5.33 2.65
C GLY A 91 13.64 4.11 3.43
N TYR A 92 13.63 2.96 2.76
CA TYR A 92 14.17 1.69 3.24
C TYR A 92 15.52 1.40 2.53
N PRO A 93 16.67 1.78 3.12
CA PRO A 93 17.96 1.76 2.42
C PRO A 93 18.41 0.41 1.85
N PRO A 94 18.09 -0.76 2.44
CA PRO A 94 18.43 -2.05 1.82
C PRO A 94 17.79 -2.25 0.45
N GLY A 95 16.70 -1.53 0.19
CA GLY A 95 15.91 -1.68 -1.03
C GLY A 95 14.94 -2.86 -0.95
N PHE A 96 13.85 -2.76 -1.67
CA PHE A 96 12.89 -3.85 -1.81
C PHE A 96 12.23 -3.80 -3.19
N SER A 97 11.81 -4.94 -3.72
CA SER A 97 10.99 -5.02 -4.93
C SER A 97 9.67 -5.69 -4.58
N VAL A 98 8.52 -5.10 -4.95
CA VAL A 98 7.18 -5.69 -4.71
C VAL A 98 6.87 -6.86 -5.64
N ILE A 99 7.68 -7.06 -6.68
CA ILE A 99 7.67 -8.24 -7.56
C ILE A 99 8.93 -9.08 -7.33
N GLU A 100 8.94 -10.32 -7.82
CA GLU A 100 10.17 -11.13 -7.84
C GLU A 100 11.28 -10.43 -8.61
N GLU A 101 12.49 -10.46 -8.07
CA GLU A 101 13.66 -9.78 -8.65
C GLU A 101 13.98 -10.33 -10.05
N SER A 102 13.68 -11.62 -10.30
CA SER A 102 13.83 -12.25 -11.60
C SER A 102 12.94 -11.65 -12.69
N TYR A 103 11.81 -11.03 -12.32
CA TYR A 103 10.94 -10.30 -13.24
C TYR A 103 11.36 -8.84 -13.42
N ARG A 104 12.20 -8.29 -12.54
CA ARG A 104 12.61 -6.88 -12.61
C ARG A 104 13.31 -6.52 -13.92
N LYS A 105 14.06 -7.46 -14.51
CA LYS A 105 14.73 -7.27 -15.80
C LYS A 105 13.79 -6.97 -16.98
N TYR A 106 12.49 -7.24 -16.82
CA TYR A 106 11.48 -6.94 -17.85
C TYR A 106 10.91 -5.52 -17.74
N PHE A 107 11.27 -4.79 -16.69
CA PHE A 107 10.84 -3.41 -16.47
C PHE A 107 11.99 -2.46 -16.75
N ARG A 108 11.67 -1.37 -17.47
CA ARG A 108 12.58 -0.25 -17.68
C ARG A 108 12.53 0.67 -16.46
N SER A 109 13.51 1.56 -16.33
CA SER A 109 13.57 2.50 -15.21
C SER A 109 12.35 3.44 -15.15
N ASP A 110 11.82 3.84 -16.31
CA ASP A 110 10.61 4.65 -16.46
C ASP A 110 9.31 3.89 -16.14
N ASP A 111 9.39 2.57 -15.96
CA ASP A 111 8.28 1.74 -15.52
C ASP A 111 8.17 1.66 -13.98
N ALA A 112 8.97 2.40 -13.21
CA ALA A 112 8.88 2.42 -11.76
C ALA A 112 7.82 3.42 -11.25
N SER A 113 7.12 3.07 -10.17
CA SER A 113 6.19 3.97 -9.48
C SER A 113 6.94 4.99 -8.61
N PRO A 114 6.78 6.30 -8.85
CA PRO A 114 7.44 7.34 -8.03
C PRO A 114 7.06 7.28 -6.55
N VAL A 115 5.84 6.82 -6.25
CA VAL A 115 5.32 6.62 -4.89
C VAL A 115 6.19 5.64 -4.09
N PHE A 116 6.64 4.56 -4.74
CA PHE A 116 7.46 3.54 -4.11
C PHE A 116 8.95 3.89 -4.19
N GLU A 117 9.39 4.44 -5.32
CA GLU A 117 10.79 4.75 -5.58
C GLU A 117 11.36 5.75 -4.57
N LYS A 118 10.59 6.76 -4.17
CA LYS A 118 11.03 7.73 -3.14
C LYS A 118 11.34 7.10 -1.78
N ARG A 119 10.95 5.83 -1.57
CA ARG A 119 11.28 5.03 -0.38
C ARG A 119 12.26 3.91 -0.66
N ASN A 120 12.96 3.95 -1.79
CA ASN A 120 13.86 2.89 -2.26
C ASN A 120 13.14 1.54 -2.42
N ILE A 121 11.87 1.57 -2.81
CA ILE A 121 11.09 0.38 -3.12
C ILE A 121 10.76 0.39 -4.61
N PHE A 122 11.06 -0.70 -5.31
CA PHE A 122 10.65 -0.90 -6.67
C PHE A 122 9.22 -1.45 -6.72
N ALA A 123 8.37 -0.76 -7.47
CA ALA A 123 7.08 -1.27 -7.91
C ALA A 123 6.85 -0.85 -9.36
N PRO A 124 6.29 -1.72 -10.22
CA PRO A 124 5.82 -1.31 -11.53
C PRO A 124 4.87 -0.12 -11.44
N LYS A 125 4.89 0.76 -12.43
CA LYS A 125 4.02 1.95 -12.51
C LYS A 125 2.55 1.55 -12.50
N ASP A 126 2.21 0.40 -13.08
CA ASP A 126 0.86 -0.16 -13.11
C ASP A 126 0.57 -1.07 -11.90
N PHE A 127 1.46 -1.10 -10.91
CA PHE A 127 1.17 -1.75 -9.63
C PHE A 127 -0.10 -1.12 -9.03
N MET A 128 -1.03 -2.00 -8.64
CA MET A 128 -2.38 -1.68 -8.16
C MET A 128 -3.38 -1.15 -9.20
N PHE A 129 -3.06 -1.11 -10.50
CA PHE A 129 -3.98 -0.58 -11.52
C PHE A 129 -5.27 -1.41 -11.72
N PHE A 130 -5.34 -2.62 -11.15
CA PHE A 130 -6.49 -3.53 -11.25
C PHE A 130 -7.66 -3.20 -10.31
N VAL A 131 -7.62 -2.09 -9.56
CA VAL A 131 -8.63 -1.77 -8.54
C VAL A 131 -9.28 -0.42 -8.76
#